data_AF-A0AAX4JKZ9-F1
#
_entry.id   AF-A0AAX4JKZ9-F1
#
_cell.length_a   1.000
_cell.length_b   1.000
_cell.length_c   1.000
_cell.angle_alpha   90.00
_cell.angle_beta   90.00
_cell.angle_gamma   90.00
#
_symmetry.space_group_name_H-M   'P 1'
#
loop_
_entity.id
_entity.type
_entity.pdbx_description
1 polymer ?
#
loop_
_entity_poly.entity_id
_entity_poly.type
_entity_poly.pdbx_seq_one_letter_code
_entity_poly.pdbx_strand_id
1 'polypeptide(L)'
;MTSRIKQVLRPALPPHVSLPSKPVKAVRDPPAIPFFKDPGHTIPTKWGLYRPLLRLTASTETSTSHVSIGREIRERWKATKGLTSVPKVRSFLSEYYELLDHLISDKAEHVKEVKILEHKLKEKHDKADLEKVRKIEELKMKHEEENNTKPKLTGSFHRPTLFNIPLPRMKPQPKSIGSMIHNRLRSRERRMVKRKEYSSLLNDMKLEVNFWNTLQSQSQSKLEENNNNNNNNHTIVQVQVDDWNISKDPRSPGGWDGIIKNEIKLMDERFKKENRRSEMIFDKPLLDRIAKAKERKKLWWKSIKEKKQQHSNQSS
;
A
#
# COMPACT_ATOMS: atom_id res chain seq x y z
N MET A 1 4.96 -17.09 -1.40
CA MET A 1 4.82 -16.66 -2.80
C MET A 1 4.86 -17.92 -3.66
N THR A 2 3.68 -18.42 -4.03
CA THR A 2 3.53 -19.60 -4.89
C THR A 2 2.98 -19.12 -6.23
N SER A 3 3.85 -18.94 -7.22
CA SER A 3 3.44 -18.65 -8.60
C SER A 3 2.82 -19.90 -9.21
N ARG A 4 1.49 -19.97 -9.25
CA ARG A 4 0.75 -20.98 -10.03
C ARG A 4 0.96 -20.71 -11.52
N ILE A 5 1.90 -21.42 -12.12
CA ILE A 5 2.04 -21.53 -13.57
C ILE A 5 0.82 -22.30 -14.07
N LYS A 6 -0.10 -21.63 -14.79
CA LYS A 6 -1.21 -22.29 -15.48
C LYS A 6 -0.66 -22.95 -16.75
N GLN A 7 -0.27 -24.22 -16.67
CA GLN A 7 -0.02 -25.02 -17.86
C GLN A 7 -1.35 -25.34 -18.53
N VAL A 8 -1.63 -24.69 -19.66
CA VAL A 8 -2.75 -25.08 -20.53
C VAL A 8 -2.26 -26.23 -21.39
N LEU A 9 -2.48 -27.45 -20.93
CA LEU A 9 -2.26 -28.67 -21.71
C LEU A 9 -3.30 -28.69 -22.83
N ARG A 10 -2.89 -28.37 -24.07
CA ARG A 10 -3.68 -28.70 -25.25
C ARG A 10 -3.36 -30.15 -25.63
N PRO A 11 -4.36 -31.03 -25.80
CA PRO A 11 -4.11 -32.40 -26.22
C PRO A 11 -3.51 -32.41 -27.62
N ALA A 12 -2.42 -33.16 -27.80
CA ALA A 12 -1.83 -33.39 -29.11
C ALA A 12 -2.79 -34.25 -29.93
N LEU A 13 -3.25 -33.71 -31.07
CA LEU A 13 -4.08 -34.46 -32.00
C LEU A 13 -3.22 -35.50 -32.75
N PRO A 14 -3.74 -36.72 -33.00
CA PRO A 14 -3.01 -37.76 -33.72
C PRO A 14 -2.59 -37.33 -35.14
N PRO A 15 -1.43 -37.78 -35.64
CA PRO A 15 -0.83 -37.31 -36.89
C PRO A 15 -1.61 -37.65 -38.17
N HIS A 16 -2.66 -38.47 -38.08
CA HIS A 16 -3.46 -38.94 -39.22
C HIS A 16 -4.79 -38.19 -39.40
N VAL A 17 -5.12 -37.21 -38.54
CA VAL A 17 -6.33 -36.40 -38.71
C VAL A 17 -6.08 -35.32 -39.77
N SER A 18 -6.56 -35.56 -41.00
CA SER A 18 -6.50 -34.57 -42.08
C SER A 18 -7.32 -33.34 -41.71
N LEU A 19 -6.64 -32.23 -41.43
CA LEU A 19 -7.28 -30.95 -41.16
C LEU A 19 -8.09 -30.52 -42.40
N PRO A 20 -9.36 -30.10 -42.25
CA PRO A 20 -10.18 -29.67 -43.37
C PRO A 20 -9.47 -28.54 -44.12
N SER A 21 -9.44 -28.63 -45.45
CA SER A 21 -8.80 -27.63 -46.30
C SER A 21 -9.34 -26.26 -45.94
N LYS A 22 -8.43 -25.31 -45.69
CA LYS A 22 -8.71 -23.94 -45.25
C LYS A 22 -9.99 -23.41 -45.92
N PRO A 23 -11.01 -22.97 -45.15
CA PRO A 23 -12.25 -22.49 -45.75
C PRO A 23 -11.90 -21.40 -46.77
N VAL A 24 -12.41 -21.56 -47.99
CA VAL A 24 -12.35 -20.54 -49.04
C VAL A 24 -12.78 -19.23 -48.37
N LYS A 25 -11.90 -18.24 -48.35
CA LYS A 25 -12.18 -16.96 -47.71
C LYS A 25 -13.42 -16.39 -48.40
N ALA A 26 -14.58 -16.46 -47.74
CA ALA A 26 -15.77 -15.77 -48.17
C ALA A 26 -15.35 -14.34 -48.53
N VAL A 27 -15.70 -13.88 -49.74
CA VAL A 27 -15.52 -12.49 -50.14
C VAL A 27 -16.18 -11.68 -49.04
N ARG A 28 -15.36 -11.06 -48.19
CA ARG A 28 -15.86 -10.31 -47.06
C ARG A 28 -16.48 -9.08 -47.69
N ASP A 29 -17.81 -9.00 -47.65
CA ASP A 29 -18.47 -7.73 -47.91
C ASP A 29 -17.73 -6.66 -47.11
N PRO A 30 -17.45 -5.49 -47.72
CA PRO A 30 -16.79 -4.42 -47.01
C PRO A 30 -17.56 -4.19 -45.70
N PRO A 31 -16.86 -4.10 -44.56
CA PRO A 31 -17.53 -3.96 -43.28
C PRO A 31 -18.48 -2.77 -43.36
N ALA A 32 -19.75 -3.00 -43.03
CA ALA A 32 -20.78 -1.97 -43.09
C ALA A 32 -20.26 -0.70 -42.42
N ILE A 33 -20.25 0.41 -43.18
CA ILE A 33 -19.79 1.69 -42.67
C ILE A 33 -20.73 2.05 -41.52
N PRO A 34 -20.22 2.26 -40.30
CA PRO A 34 -21.09 2.62 -39.19
C PRO A 34 -21.74 3.97 -39.51
N PHE A 35 -23.05 4.09 -39.28
CA PHE A 35 -23.84 5.25 -39.73
C PHE A 35 -23.28 6.61 -39.26
N PHE A 36 -22.55 6.69 -38.15
CA PHE A 36 -21.90 7.94 -37.70
C PHE A 36 -20.70 8.38 -38.55
N LYS A 37 -20.23 7.52 -39.46
CA LYS A 37 -19.23 7.83 -40.49
C LYS A 37 -19.86 8.03 -41.87
N ASP A 38 -21.16 7.74 -42.01
CA ASP A 38 -21.87 7.95 -43.26
C ASP A 38 -21.88 9.47 -43.56
N PRO A 39 -21.40 9.92 -44.73
CA PRO A 39 -21.51 11.32 -45.14
C PRO A 39 -22.96 11.80 -45.13
N GLY A 40 -23.93 10.94 -45.44
CA GLY A 40 -25.36 11.26 -45.43
C GLY A 40 -25.87 11.70 -44.05
N HIS A 41 -25.27 11.20 -42.98
CA HIS A 41 -25.56 11.64 -41.61
C HIS A 41 -24.61 12.74 -41.13
N THR A 42 -23.31 12.60 -41.40
CA THR A 42 -22.26 13.47 -40.85
C THR A 42 -22.37 14.91 -41.36
N ILE A 43 -22.65 15.08 -42.67
CA ILE A 43 -22.73 16.39 -43.30
C ILE A 43 -23.89 17.21 -42.72
N PRO A 44 -25.16 16.77 -42.76
CA PRO A 44 -26.27 17.56 -42.24
C PRO A 44 -26.16 17.79 -40.73
N THR A 45 -25.71 16.78 -39.98
CA THR A 45 -25.55 16.89 -38.52
C THR A 45 -24.48 17.92 -38.13
N LYS A 46 -23.31 17.88 -38.78
CA LYS A 46 -22.19 18.74 -38.43
C LYS A 46 -22.32 20.14 -39.02
N TRP A 47 -22.67 20.25 -40.29
CA TRP A 47 -22.70 21.50 -41.04
C TRP A 47 -24.07 22.15 -41.06
N GLY A 48 -25.14 21.36 -41.08
CA GLY A 48 -26.52 21.86 -41.10
C GLY A 48 -27.08 22.19 -39.72
N LEU A 49 -26.56 21.58 -38.65
CA LEU A 49 -27.10 21.76 -37.30
C LEU A 49 -26.07 22.26 -36.29
N TYR A 50 -25.03 21.46 -36.00
CA TYR A 50 -24.09 21.76 -34.91
C TYR A 50 -23.33 23.08 -35.10
N ARG A 51 -22.78 23.34 -36.29
CA ARG A 51 -22.04 24.58 -36.57
C ARG A 51 -22.93 25.84 -36.56
N PRO A 52 -24.11 25.85 -37.22
CA PRO A 52 -25.05 26.96 -37.09
C PRO A 52 -25.43 27.27 -35.64
N LEU A 53 -25.76 26.25 -34.85
CA LEU A 53 -26.05 26.40 -33.42
C LEU A 53 -24.91 27.08 -32.65
N LEU A 54 -23.67 26.64 -32.88
CA LEU A 54 -22.51 27.25 -32.24
C LEU A 54 -22.23 28.68 -32.71
N ARG A 55 -22.52 28.99 -33.99
CA ARG A 55 -22.33 30.33 -34.54
C ARG A 55 -23.34 31.30 -33.95
N LEU A 56 -24.63 30.92 -33.92
CA LEU A 56 -25.69 31.75 -33.36
C LEU A 56 -25.49 32.00 -31.86
N THR A 57 -25.06 30.99 -31.11
CA THR A 57 -24.80 31.14 -29.67
C THR A 57 -23.53 31.93 -29.35
N ALA A 58 -22.54 31.94 -30.26
CA ALA A 58 -21.29 32.68 -30.10
C ALA A 58 -21.32 34.09 -30.72
N SER A 59 -22.30 34.41 -31.57
CA SER A 59 -22.35 35.69 -32.25
C SER A 59 -22.44 36.85 -31.25
N THR A 60 -21.52 37.80 -31.39
CA THR A 60 -21.45 39.01 -30.55
C THR A 60 -22.26 40.16 -31.14
N GLU A 61 -22.68 40.03 -32.41
CA GLU A 61 -23.34 41.09 -33.18
C GLU A 61 -24.80 41.30 -32.76
N THR A 62 -25.46 40.26 -32.28
CA THR A 62 -26.79 40.35 -31.67
C THR A 62 -26.60 40.59 -30.17
N SER A 63 -27.27 41.59 -29.59
CA SER A 63 -27.11 42.08 -28.21
C SER A 63 -27.32 41.05 -27.07
N THR A 64 -27.47 39.76 -27.38
CA THR A 64 -27.64 38.66 -26.43
C THR A 64 -26.72 37.48 -26.80
N SER A 65 -25.51 37.47 -26.25
CA SER A 65 -24.61 36.30 -26.36
C SER A 65 -25.13 35.16 -25.46
N HIS A 66 -25.35 33.97 -26.04
CA HIS A 66 -25.90 32.79 -25.34
C HIS A 66 -24.79 31.78 -25.01
N VAL A 67 -23.85 32.21 -24.15
CA VAL A 67 -22.63 31.46 -23.83
C VAL A 67 -22.95 30.13 -23.12
N SER A 68 -23.94 30.12 -22.23
CA SER A 68 -24.31 28.95 -21.43
C SER A 68 -24.97 27.88 -22.29
N ILE A 69 -25.88 28.28 -23.18
CA ILE A 69 -26.44 27.40 -24.21
C ILE A 69 -25.33 26.80 -25.08
N GLY A 70 -24.43 27.63 -25.62
CA GLY A 70 -23.31 27.16 -26.43
C GLY A 70 -22.41 26.16 -25.69
N ARG A 71 -22.22 26.35 -24.38
CA ARG A 71 -21.48 25.41 -23.52
C ARG A 71 -22.24 24.09 -23.34
N GLU A 72 -23.52 24.11 -22.99
CA GLU A 72 -24.35 22.91 -22.83
C GLU A 72 -24.42 22.11 -24.14
N ILE A 73 -24.55 22.77 -25.30
CA ILE A 73 -24.50 22.13 -26.62
C ILE A 73 -23.20 21.35 -26.78
N ARG A 74 -22.05 21.97 -26.49
CA ARG A 74 -20.74 21.29 -26.57
C ARG A 74 -20.63 20.12 -25.59
N GLU A 75 -21.13 20.27 -24.37
CA GLU A 75 -21.10 19.22 -23.35
C GLU A 75 -21.98 18.02 -23.77
N ARG A 76 -23.23 18.26 -24.19
CA ARG A 76 -24.13 17.21 -24.66
C ARG A 76 -23.61 16.52 -25.91
N TRP A 77 -23.09 17.25 -26.90
CA TRP A 77 -22.52 16.63 -28.12
C TRP A 77 -21.31 15.74 -27.82
N LYS A 78 -20.49 16.10 -26.83
CA LYS A 78 -19.39 15.25 -26.35
C LYS A 78 -19.91 14.00 -25.67
N ALA A 79 -20.94 14.14 -24.82
CA ALA A 79 -21.56 13.02 -24.11
C ALA A 79 -22.26 12.04 -25.06
N THR A 80 -22.88 12.53 -26.14
CA THR A 80 -23.62 11.70 -27.10
C THR A 80 -22.79 11.18 -28.28
N LYS A 81 -21.47 11.43 -28.31
CA LYS A 81 -20.58 10.93 -29.36
C LYS A 81 -20.62 9.39 -29.53
N GLY A 82 -20.95 8.66 -28.46
CA GLY A 82 -21.08 7.20 -28.46
C GLY A 82 -22.47 6.68 -28.84
N LEU A 83 -23.42 7.55 -29.20
CA LEU A 83 -24.78 7.15 -29.50
C LEU A 83 -24.83 6.46 -30.87
N THR A 84 -25.11 5.15 -30.88
CA THR A 84 -25.13 4.34 -32.12
C THR A 84 -26.54 3.93 -32.59
N SER A 85 -27.57 4.22 -31.79
CA SER A 85 -28.94 3.82 -32.11
C SER A 85 -29.62 4.89 -32.95
N VAL A 86 -30.00 4.53 -34.19
CA VAL A 86 -30.70 5.41 -35.14
C VAL A 86 -31.88 6.17 -34.51
N PRO A 87 -32.85 5.53 -33.80
CA PRO A 87 -33.97 6.27 -33.21
C PRO A 87 -33.52 7.27 -32.14
N LYS A 88 -32.51 6.93 -31.32
CA LYS A 88 -31.99 7.84 -30.29
C LYS A 88 -31.24 9.03 -30.90
N VAL A 89 -30.50 8.79 -31.99
CA VAL A 89 -29.82 9.86 -32.73
C VAL A 89 -30.85 10.77 -33.37
N ARG A 90 -31.91 10.21 -33.96
CA ARG A 90 -33.00 10.99 -34.56
C ARG A 90 -33.68 11.89 -33.53
N SER A 91 -34.06 11.36 -32.37
CA SER A 91 -34.68 12.16 -31.30
C SER A 91 -33.73 13.24 -30.78
N PHE A 92 -32.45 12.91 -30.61
CA PHE A 92 -31.43 13.89 -30.24
C PHE A 92 -31.34 15.02 -31.27
N LEU A 93 -31.28 14.70 -32.58
CA LEU A 93 -31.21 15.72 -33.62
C LEU A 93 -32.47 16.58 -33.69
N SER A 94 -33.66 16.00 -33.54
CA SER A 94 -34.92 16.76 -33.59
C SER A 94 -34.98 17.82 -32.48
N GLU A 95 -34.59 17.47 -31.24
CA GLU A 95 -34.51 18.42 -30.12
C GLU A 95 -33.62 19.64 -30.45
N TYR A 96 -32.51 19.41 -31.16
CA TYR A 96 -31.59 20.49 -31.53
C TYR A 96 -32.02 21.29 -32.75
N TYR A 97 -32.76 20.68 -33.68
CA TYR A 97 -33.40 21.42 -34.78
C TYR A 97 -34.49 22.35 -34.25
N GLU A 98 -35.29 21.92 -33.27
CA GLU A 98 -36.25 22.77 -32.56
C GLU A 98 -35.54 23.92 -31.84
N LEU A 99 -34.44 23.65 -31.14
CA LEU A 99 -33.64 24.70 -30.51
C LEU A 99 -33.04 25.67 -31.54
N LEU A 100 -32.59 25.19 -32.70
CA LEU A 100 -32.08 26.02 -33.77
C LEU A 100 -33.18 26.94 -34.33
N ASP A 101 -34.39 26.42 -34.50
CA ASP A 101 -35.56 27.19 -34.93
C ASP A 101 -35.89 28.29 -33.91
N HIS A 102 -35.90 27.96 -32.61
CA HIS A 102 -36.11 28.96 -31.54
C HIS A 102 -35.04 30.05 -31.52
N LEU A 103 -33.80 29.75 -31.89
CA LEU A 103 -32.70 30.71 -31.95
C LEU A 103 -32.75 31.60 -33.21
N ILE A 104 -33.35 31.12 -34.29
CA ILE A 104 -33.49 31.87 -35.56
C ILE A 104 -34.78 32.70 -35.58
N SER A 105 -35.83 32.23 -34.91
CA SER A 105 -37.15 32.86 -34.98
C SER A 105 -37.25 34.16 -34.19
N ASP A 106 -37.78 35.20 -34.82
CA ASP A 106 -38.03 36.52 -34.19
C ASP A 106 -39.30 36.57 -33.34
N LYS A 107 -39.99 35.43 -33.14
CA LYS A 107 -41.20 35.38 -32.33
C LYS A 107 -40.86 35.69 -30.86
N ALA A 108 -41.65 36.56 -30.26
CA ALA A 108 -41.44 37.01 -28.87
C ALA A 108 -41.48 35.85 -27.85
N GLU A 109 -42.22 34.77 -28.13
CA GLU A 109 -42.30 33.58 -27.28
C GLU A 109 -40.97 32.82 -27.27
N HIS A 110 -40.41 32.49 -28.44
CA HIS A 110 -39.12 31.79 -28.54
C HIS A 110 -37.98 32.60 -27.93
N VAL A 111 -37.95 33.92 -28.12
CA VAL A 111 -36.96 34.79 -27.49
C VAL A 111 -37.04 34.74 -25.96
N LYS A 112 -38.25 34.70 -25.39
CA LYS A 112 -38.44 34.56 -23.93
C LYS A 112 -37.97 33.19 -23.45
N GLU A 113 -38.31 32.12 -24.17
CA GLU A 113 -37.91 30.76 -23.82
C GLU A 113 -36.39 30.58 -23.83
N VAL A 114 -35.71 31.07 -24.87
CA VAL A 114 -34.24 31.05 -24.99
C VAL A 114 -33.60 31.83 -23.83
N LYS A 115 -34.15 32.98 -23.46
CA LYS A 115 -33.67 33.77 -22.31
C LYS A 115 -33.82 33.01 -20.98
N ILE A 116 -34.97 32.38 -20.75
CA ILE A 116 -35.22 31.56 -19.56
C ILE A 116 -34.24 30.38 -19.52
N LEU A 117 -34.02 29.73 -20.66
CA LEU A 117 -33.12 28.58 -20.78
C LEU A 117 -31.66 28.97 -20.55
N GLU A 118 -31.21 30.09 -21.13
CA GLU A 118 -29.87 30.66 -20.90
C GLU A 118 -29.67 30.96 -19.41
N HIS A 119 -30.64 31.60 -18.75
CA HIS A 119 -30.56 31.88 -17.31
C HIS A 119 -30.44 30.60 -16.47
N LYS A 120 -31.29 29.59 -16.74
CA LYS A 120 -31.24 28.29 -16.05
C LYS A 120 -29.89 27.58 -16.25
N LEU A 121 -29.37 27.59 -17.47
CA LEU A 121 -28.07 26.98 -17.79
C LEU A 121 -26.91 27.74 -17.16
N LYS A 122 -26.98 29.07 -17.11
CA LYS A 122 -25.99 29.90 -16.43
C LYS A 122 -25.90 29.52 -14.95
N GLU A 123 -27.02 29.49 -14.23
CA GLU A 123 -27.04 29.07 -12.82
C GLU A 123 -26.50 27.64 -12.62
N LYS A 124 -26.85 26.71 -13.52
CA LYS A 124 -26.34 25.34 -13.49
C LYS A 124 -24.81 25.32 -13.67
N HIS A 125 -24.27 26.06 -14.62
CA HIS A 125 -22.83 26.10 -14.90
C HIS A 125 -22.06 26.84 -13.81
N ASP A 126 -22.58 27.94 -13.27
CA ASP A 126 -21.98 28.66 -12.14
C ASP A 126 -21.85 27.74 -10.92
N LYS A 127 -22.92 26.99 -10.59
CA LYS A 127 -22.87 25.96 -9.53
C LYS A 127 -21.82 24.89 -9.81
N ALA A 128 -21.76 24.37 -11.03
CA ALA A 128 -20.81 23.33 -11.41
C ALA A 128 -19.35 23.84 -11.40
N ASP A 129 -19.10 25.09 -11.76
CA ASP A 129 -17.76 25.67 -11.78
C ASP A 129 -17.28 25.99 -10.36
N LEU A 130 -18.16 26.49 -9.48
CA LEU A 130 -17.87 26.60 -8.04
C LEU A 130 -17.50 25.24 -7.44
N GLU A 131 -18.24 24.18 -7.77
CA GLU A 131 -17.93 22.83 -7.29
C GLU A 131 -16.58 22.32 -7.80
N LYS A 132 -16.23 22.60 -9.06
CA LYS A 132 -14.91 22.25 -9.63
C LYS A 132 -13.79 22.99 -8.92
N VAL A 133 -13.94 24.29 -8.69
CA VAL A 133 -12.94 25.10 -7.96
C VAL A 133 -12.74 24.52 -6.56
N ARG A 134 -13.83 24.27 -5.84
CA ARG A 134 -13.79 23.62 -4.52
C ARG A 134 -13.08 22.27 -4.57
N LYS A 135 -13.39 21.41 -5.54
CA LYS A 135 -12.71 20.10 -5.71
C LYS A 135 -11.21 20.25 -5.98
N ILE A 136 -10.81 21.23 -6.80
CA ILE A 136 -9.41 21.52 -7.07
C ILE A 136 -8.69 21.99 -5.79
N GLU A 137 -9.33 22.86 -5.01
CA GLU A 137 -8.81 23.31 -3.72
C GLU A 137 -8.69 22.16 -2.72
N GLU A 138 -9.71 21.30 -2.59
CA GLU A 138 -9.67 20.11 -1.74
C GLU A 138 -8.52 19.16 -2.15
N LEU A 139 -8.30 18.96 -3.45
CA LEU A 139 -7.19 18.16 -3.96
C LEU A 139 -5.83 18.80 -3.66
N LYS A 140 -5.71 20.13 -3.79
CA LYS A 140 -4.50 20.87 -3.43
C LYS A 140 -4.20 20.73 -1.94
N MET A 141 -5.20 20.93 -1.08
CA MET A 141 -5.08 20.78 0.37
C MET A 141 -4.63 19.36 0.75
N LYS A 142 -5.28 18.32 0.20
CA LYS A 142 -4.87 16.93 0.41
C LYS A 142 -3.43 16.67 -0.04
N HIS A 143 -3.05 17.17 -1.21
CA HIS A 143 -1.69 17.03 -1.72
C HIS A 143 -0.66 17.74 -0.83
N GLU A 144 -0.99 18.90 -0.27
CA GLU A 144 -0.16 19.61 0.71
C GLU A 144 -0.02 18.83 2.02
N GLU A 145 -1.11 18.28 2.55
CA GLU A 145 -1.10 17.40 3.73
C GLU A 145 -0.22 16.15 3.50
N GLU A 146 -0.36 15.51 2.34
CA GLU A 146 0.51 14.39 1.93
C GLU A 146 1.98 14.83 1.85
N ASN A 147 2.27 16.02 1.33
CA ASN A 147 3.64 16.54 1.24
C ASN A 147 4.24 16.93 2.60
N ASN A 148 3.40 17.29 3.56
CA ASN A 148 3.80 17.58 4.93
C ASN A 148 4.02 16.31 5.75
N THR A 149 3.25 15.25 5.48
CA THR A 149 3.40 13.94 6.13
C THR A 149 4.49 13.07 5.51
N LYS A 150 4.92 13.35 4.27
CA LYS A 150 6.06 12.68 3.61
C LYS A 150 7.33 12.81 4.46
N PRO A 151 7.95 11.69 4.87
CA PRO A 151 9.18 11.70 5.66
C PRO A 151 10.34 12.37 4.91
N LYS A 152 10.95 13.40 5.49
CA LYS A 152 12.10 14.12 4.91
C LYS A 152 13.36 13.81 5.72
N LEU A 153 14.48 13.52 5.05
CA LEU A 153 15.77 13.32 5.72
C LEU A 153 16.22 14.59 6.44
N THR A 154 16.57 14.50 7.72
CA THR A 154 16.97 15.67 8.51
C THR A 154 18.44 16.06 8.36
N GLY A 155 19.25 15.20 7.74
CA GLY A 155 20.72 15.32 7.72
C GLY A 155 21.39 14.85 9.02
N SER A 156 20.68 14.07 9.84
CA SER A 156 21.21 13.41 11.03
C SER A 156 20.86 11.92 11.04
N PHE A 157 21.50 11.16 11.92
CA PHE A 157 21.28 9.72 12.06
C PHE A 157 20.85 9.36 13.47
N HIS A 158 20.14 8.24 13.59
CA HIS A 158 20.01 7.52 14.84
C HIS A 158 21.29 6.72 15.06
N ARG A 159 21.94 6.94 16.20
CA ARG A 159 23.08 6.12 16.60
C ARG A 159 22.63 4.66 16.70
N PRO A 160 23.46 3.69 16.28
CA PRO A 160 23.20 2.29 16.51
C PRO A 160 22.96 2.05 18.01
N THR A 161 21.92 1.28 18.33
CA THR A 161 21.62 0.84 19.69
C THR A 161 21.29 -0.64 19.67
N LEU A 162 21.13 -1.28 20.84
CA LEU A 162 20.71 -2.68 20.94
C LEU A 162 19.41 -2.97 20.15
N PHE A 163 18.55 -1.96 20.07
CA PHE A 163 17.25 -2.05 19.43
C PHE A 163 17.31 -1.66 17.96
N ASN A 164 18.21 -0.76 17.58
CA ASN A 164 18.17 -0.08 16.29
C ASN A 164 19.49 -0.22 15.56
N ILE A 165 19.42 -0.69 14.32
CA ILE A 165 20.53 -0.58 13.38
C ILE A 165 20.81 0.92 13.10
N PRO A 166 21.98 1.28 12.54
CA PRO A 166 22.20 2.62 12.01
C PRO A 166 21.07 3.01 11.05
N LEU A 167 20.27 4.02 11.41
CA LEU A 167 19.12 4.50 10.62
C LEU A 167 19.23 6.00 10.35
N PRO A 168 18.83 6.46 9.16
CA PRO A 168 18.69 7.90 8.92
C PRO A 168 17.57 8.47 9.79
N ARG A 169 17.77 9.67 10.31
CA ARG A 169 16.72 10.41 11.01
C ARG A 169 15.86 11.16 9.99
N MET A 170 14.55 11.01 10.11
CA MET A 170 13.56 11.62 9.23
C MET A 170 12.56 12.44 10.05
N LYS A 171 11.97 13.47 9.44
CA LYS A 171 10.88 14.25 10.02
C LYS A 171 9.74 14.44 9.00
N PRO A 172 8.49 14.06 9.33
CA PRO A 172 8.14 13.19 10.45
C PRO A 172 8.80 11.80 10.32
N GLN A 173 8.98 11.09 11.43
CA GLN A 173 9.53 9.74 11.39
C GLN A 173 8.43 8.77 10.91
N PRO A 174 8.71 7.88 9.93
CA PRO A 174 7.73 6.90 9.49
C PRO A 174 7.18 6.06 10.65
N LYS A 175 5.86 5.86 10.70
CA LYS A 175 5.20 5.05 11.73
C LYS A 175 5.78 3.62 11.80
N SER A 176 6.19 3.07 10.66
CA SER A 176 6.84 1.74 10.59
C SER A 176 8.13 1.67 11.40
N ILE A 177 8.98 2.71 11.32
CA ILE A 177 10.21 2.78 12.09
C ILE A 177 9.88 2.89 13.58
N GLY A 178 8.98 3.81 13.96
CA GLY A 178 8.56 3.94 15.36
C GLY A 178 8.00 2.65 15.96
N SER A 179 7.10 1.98 15.23
CA SER A 179 6.52 0.69 15.62
C SER A 179 7.57 -0.42 15.72
N MET A 180 8.50 -0.50 14.76
CA MET A 180 9.61 -1.45 14.81
C MET A 180 10.45 -1.27 16.07
N ILE A 181 10.81 -0.03 16.43
CA ILE A 181 11.59 0.26 17.64
C ILE A 181 10.80 -0.23 18.87
N HIS A 182 9.54 0.19 19.00
CA HIS A 182 8.69 -0.19 20.13
C HIS A 182 8.53 -1.71 20.27
N ASN A 183 8.26 -2.42 19.16
CA ASN A 183 8.11 -3.87 19.15
C ASN A 183 9.40 -4.58 19.58
N ARG A 184 10.57 -4.05 19.21
CA ARG A 184 11.87 -4.60 19.62
C ARG A 184 12.12 -4.40 21.11
N LEU A 185 11.81 -3.23 21.67
CA LEU A 185 11.91 -3.00 23.12
C LEU A 185 11.03 -4.00 23.89
N ARG A 186 9.75 -4.09 23.52
CA ARG A 186 8.79 -5.00 24.16
C ARG A 186 9.19 -6.46 24.03
N SER A 187 9.72 -6.85 22.88
CA SER A 187 10.21 -8.21 22.64
C SER A 187 11.44 -8.54 23.50
N ARG A 188 12.35 -7.58 23.69
CA ARG A 188 13.53 -7.74 24.54
C ARG A 188 13.11 -7.89 26.00
N GLU A 189 12.23 -7.02 26.47
CA GLU A 189 11.67 -7.06 27.82
C GLU A 189 11.06 -8.43 28.13
N ARG A 190 10.18 -8.94 27.25
CA ARG A 190 9.60 -10.28 27.38
C ARG A 190 10.66 -11.38 27.43
N ARG A 191 11.73 -11.28 26.63
CA ARG A 191 12.84 -12.25 26.68
C ARG A 191 13.64 -12.15 27.97
N MET A 192 13.86 -10.95 28.51
CA MET A 192 14.56 -10.78 29.78
C MET A 192 13.77 -11.38 30.94
N VAL A 193 12.46 -11.16 30.97
CA VAL A 193 11.55 -11.77 31.95
C VAL A 193 11.60 -13.29 31.83
N LYS A 194 11.35 -13.84 30.64
CA LYS A 194 11.43 -15.30 30.41
C LYS A 194 12.79 -15.87 30.78
N ARG A 195 13.89 -15.23 30.41
CA ARG A 195 15.23 -15.72 30.78
C ARG A 195 15.42 -15.80 32.29
N LYS A 196 14.90 -14.83 33.05
CA LYS A 196 14.94 -14.88 34.53
C LYS A 196 14.10 -16.04 35.06
N GLU A 197 12.89 -16.23 34.53
CA GLU A 197 12.00 -17.35 34.91
C GLU A 197 12.68 -18.71 34.67
N TYR A 198 13.19 -18.95 33.46
CA TYR A 198 13.87 -20.20 33.11
C TYR A 198 15.15 -20.40 33.92
N SER A 199 15.88 -19.33 34.24
CA SER A 199 17.06 -19.40 35.11
C SER A 199 16.70 -19.75 36.55
N SER A 200 15.58 -19.24 37.08
CA SER A 200 15.06 -19.60 38.40
C SER A 200 14.65 -21.07 38.42
N LEU A 201 13.81 -21.47 37.45
CA LEU A 201 13.33 -22.84 37.32
C LEU A 201 14.48 -23.85 37.21
N LEU A 202 15.52 -23.52 36.45
CA LEU A 202 16.71 -24.38 36.34
C LEU A 202 17.45 -24.53 37.67
N ASN A 203 17.50 -23.48 38.50
CA ASN A 203 18.09 -23.57 39.83
C ASN A 203 17.21 -24.38 40.78
N ASP A 204 15.89 -24.15 40.77
CA ASP A 204 14.94 -24.86 41.62
C ASP A 204 14.95 -26.36 41.33
N MET A 205 14.87 -26.74 40.06
CA MET A 205 14.95 -28.15 39.65
C MET A 205 16.29 -28.80 40.01
N LYS A 206 17.41 -28.07 39.97
CA LYS A 206 18.70 -28.59 40.45
C LYS A 206 18.68 -28.87 41.94
N LEU A 207 18.07 -27.99 42.73
CA LEU A 207 17.94 -28.19 44.18
C LEU A 207 17.05 -29.39 44.48
N GLU A 208 15.93 -29.54 43.78
CA GLU A 208 15.05 -30.71 43.90
C GLU A 208 15.76 -32.01 43.54
N VAL A 209 16.45 -32.07 42.40
CA VAL A 209 17.19 -33.28 41.99
C VAL A 209 18.28 -33.63 43.01
N ASN A 210 19.03 -32.63 43.50
CA ASN A 210 20.05 -32.86 44.53
C ASN A 210 19.43 -33.36 45.85
N PHE A 211 18.27 -32.83 46.23
CA PHE A 211 17.53 -33.28 47.40
C PHE A 211 17.10 -34.74 47.26
N TRP A 212 16.52 -35.12 46.11
CA TRP A 212 16.13 -36.51 45.83
C TRP A 212 17.33 -37.47 45.83
N ASN A 213 18.44 -37.07 45.20
CA ASN A 213 19.69 -37.85 45.20
C ASN A 213 20.21 -38.06 46.63
N THR A 214 20.10 -37.06 47.49
CA THR A 214 20.50 -37.14 48.90
C THR A 214 19.62 -38.14 49.68
N LEU A 215 18.29 -38.06 49.52
CA LEU A 215 17.36 -39.01 50.14
C LEU A 215 17.60 -40.44 49.66
N GLN A 216 17.85 -40.62 48.36
CA GLN A 216 18.10 -41.93 47.78
C GLN A 216 19.43 -42.52 48.30
N SER A 217 20.49 -41.71 48.37
CA SER A 217 21.78 -42.13 48.92
C SER A 217 21.66 -42.58 50.39
N GLN A 218 20.89 -41.84 51.20
CA GLN A 218 20.61 -42.22 52.60
C GLN A 218 19.78 -43.50 52.73
N SER A 219 18.88 -43.76 51.78
CA SER A 219 18.09 -45.00 51.78
C SER A 219 18.93 -46.21 51.40
N GLN A 220 19.85 -46.05 50.44
CA GLN A 220 20.77 -47.10 50.00
C GLN A 220 21.77 -47.45 51.10
N SER A 221 22.36 -46.45 51.77
CA SER A 221 23.31 -46.70 52.87
C SER A 221 22.67 -47.50 54.00
N LYS A 222 21.41 -47.21 54.35
CA LYS A 222 20.64 -47.98 55.36
C LYS A 222 20.36 -49.43 54.94
N LEU A 223 20.16 -49.67 53.64
CA LEU A 223 19.95 -51.03 53.12
C LEU A 223 21.26 -51.83 53.11
N GLU A 224 22.39 -51.20 52.79
CA GLU A 224 23.71 -51.81 52.81
C GLU A 224 24.15 -52.19 54.24
N GLU A 225 23.89 -51.34 55.24
CA GLU A 225 24.16 -51.63 56.65
C GLU A 225 23.39 -52.87 57.16
N ASN A 226 22.14 -53.05 56.72
CA ASN A 226 21.34 -54.22 57.12
C ASN A 226 21.76 -55.51 56.39
N ASN A 227 22.22 -55.44 55.14
CA ASN A 227 22.59 -56.62 54.37
C ASN A 227 23.96 -57.21 54.77
N ASN A 228 24.89 -56.41 55.28
CA ASN A 228 26.20 -56.92 55.73
C ASN A 228 26.11 -57.90 56.93
N ASN A 229 24.97 -58.02 57.59
CA ASN A 229 24.75 -59.01 58.66
C ASN A 229 24.16 -60.35 58.20
N ASN A 230 23.77 -60.50 56.93
CA ASN A 230 23.20 -61.74 56.39
C ASN A 230 24.03 -62.26 55.22
N ASN A 231 24.96 -63.19 55.49
CA ASN A 231 25.80 -63.90 54.52
C ASN A 231 24.98 -64.90 53.65
N ASN A 232 24.10 -64.41 52.79
CA ASN A 232 23.46 -65.24 51.76
C ASN A 232 23.60 -64.60 50.38
N ASN A 233 24.24 -65.36 49.47
CA ASN A 233 24.53 -65.03 48.08
C ASN A 233 23.26 -64.77 47.25
N HIS A 234 22.68 -63.57 47.34
CA HIS A 234 21.60 -63.16 46.46
C HIS A 234 22.11 -62.13 45.44
N THR A 235 22.00 -62.49 44.17
CA THR A 235 22.44 -61.72 43.00
C THR A 235 21.82 -60.33 43.01
N ILE A 236 22.62 -59.32 43.36
CA ILE A 236 22.18 -57.91 43.40
C ILE A 236 21.91 -57.48 41.96
N VAL A 237 20.63 -57.43 41.59
CA VAL A 237 20.18 -56.67 40.43
C VAL A 237 20.48 -55.22 40.76
N GLN A 238 21.57 -54.68 40.21
CA GLN A 238 21.82 -53.24 40.21
C GLN A 238 20.62 -52.61 39.51
N VAL A 239 19.68 -52.12 40.30
CA VAL A 239 18.66 -51.18 39.82
C VAL A 239 19.48 -49.99 39.34
N GLN A 240 19.65 -49.87 38.02
CA GLN A 240 20.19 -48.66 37.42
C GLN A 240 19.28 -47.54 37.91
N VAL A 241 19.78 -46.78 38.88
CA VAL A 241 19.15 -45.53 39.30
C VAL A 241 19.13 -44.71 38.03
N ASP A 242 17.94 -44.58 37.44
CA ASP A 242 17.76 -43.84 36.20
C ASP A 242 18.34 -42.45 36.42
N ASP A 243 19.47 -42.20 35.76
CA ASP A 243 20.22 -40.97 35.89
C ASP A 243 19.33 -39.88 35.29
N TRP A 244 18.64 -39.11 36.15
CA TRP A 244 17.64 -38.11 35.75
C TRP A 244 18.20 -37.06 34.78
N ASN A 245 19.52 -36.99 34.66
CA ASN A 245 20.27 -36.13 33.77
C ASN A 245 20.42 -36.71 32.34
N ILE A 246 20.32 -38.04 32.18
CA ILE A 246 20.53 -38.74 30.91
C ILE A 246 19.19 -39.32 30.47
N SER A 247 18.37 -38.47 29.82
CA SER A 247 17.23 -39.00 29.08
C SER A 247 17.75 -39.91 27.96
N LYS A 248 17.25 -41.16 27.93
CA LYS A 248 17.46 -42.11 26.84
C LYS A 248 16.67 -41.73 25.58
N ASP A 249 15.79 -40.71 25.65
CA ASP A 249 15.02 -40.26 24.50
C ASP A 249 15.92 -39.44 23.54
N PRO A 250 16.16 -39.91 22.30
CA PRO A 250 16.94 -39.17 21.31
C PRO A 250 16.32 -37.82 20.91
N ARG A 251 15.04 -37.59 21.24
CA ARG A 251 14.36 -36.30 21.00
C ARG A 251 14.73 -35.23 22.02
N SER A 252 15.25 -35.62 23.19
CA SER A 252 15.67 -34.69 24.26
C SER A 252 17.03 -35.11 24.84
N PRO A 253 18.12 -35.00 24.05
CA PRO A 253 19.45 -35.33 24.53
C PRO A 253 19.83 -34.40 25.68
N GLY A 254 20.02 -34.96 26.88
CA GLY A 254 20.40 -34.21 28.10
C GLY A 254 19.30 -34.04 29.15
N GLY A 255 18.22 -34.83 29.11
CA GLY A 255 17.21 -34.80 30.18
C GLY A 255 16.39 -33.51 30.20
N TRP A 256 15.76 -33.22 31.34
CA TRP A 256 14.96 -32.01 31.55
C TRP A 256 15.81 -30.74 31.46
N ASP A 257 17.08 -30.82 31.87
CA ASP A 257 17.99 -29.68 31.94
C ASP A 257 18.36 -29.17 30.55
N GLY A 258 18.45 -30.08 29.57
CA GLY A 258 18.83 -29.78 28.19
C GLY A 258 17.81 -28.86 27.53
N ILE A 259 16.52 -29.08 27.77
CA ILE A 259 15.43 -28.27 27.22
C ILE A 259 15.53 -26.83 27.73
N ILE A 260 15.68 -26.64 29.05
CA ILE A 260 15.78 -25.30 29.65
C ILE A 260 17.08 -24.61 29.21
N LYS A 261 18.21 -25.31 29.22
CA LYS A 261 19.50 -24.79 28.75
C LYS A 261 19.45 -24.38 27.28
N ASN A 262 18.79 -25.16 26.42
CA ASN A 262 18.62 -24.85 25.00
C ASN A 262 17.79 -23.57 24.80
N GLU A 263 16.71 -23.38 25.55
CA GLU A 263 15.90 -22.16 25.47
C GLU A 263 16.67 -20.93 25.98
N ILE A 264 17.42 -21.06 27.08
CA ILE A 264 18.32 -19.99 27.58
C ILE A 264 19.37 -19.65 26.52
N LYS A 265 20.02 -20.66 25.92
CA LYS A 265 21.02 -20.49 24.87
C LYS A 265 20.44 -19.77 23.65
N LEU A 266 19.23 -20.15 23.24
CA LEU A 266 18.51 -19.50 22.13
C LEU A 266 18.20 -18.03 22.45
N MET A 267 17.79 -17.72 23.69
CA MET A 267 17.62 -16.34 24.15
C MET A 267 18.95 -15.56 24.13
N ASP A 268 20.04 -16.17 24.57
CA ASP A 268 21.38 -15.58 24.57
C ASP A 268 21.89 -15.31 23.15
N GLU A 269 21.65 -16.21 22.20
CA GLU A 269 21.94 -15.97 20.78
C GLU A 269 21.16 -14.78 20.22
N ARG A 270 19.89 -14.62 20.63
CA ARG A 270 19.09 -13.44 20.26
C ARG A 270 19.65 -12.16 20.88
N PHE A 271 20.10 -12.20 22.14
CA PHE A 271 20.77 -11.06 22.76
C PHE A 271 22.10 -10.73 22.09
N LYS A 272 22.90 -11.72 21.69
CA LYS A 272 24.11 -11.50 20.88
C LYS A 272 23.80 -10.81 19.55
N LYS A 273 22.72 -11.23 18.86
CA LYS A 273 22.26 -10.56 17.64
C LYS A 273 21.83 -9.10 17.90
N GLU A 274 21.28 -8.80 19.08
CA GLU A 274 20.94 -7.42 19.47
C GLU A 274 22.19 -6.59 19.76
N ASN A 275 23.17 -7.13 20.47
CA ASN A 275 24.45 -6.47 20.73
C ASN A 275 25.21 -6.17 19.44
N ARG A 276 25.20 -7.09 18.47
CA ARG A 276 25.77 -6.83 17.14
C ARG A 276 25.15 -5.61 16.45
N ARG A 277 23.88 -5.28 16.70
CA ARG A 277 23.25 -4.08 16.09
C ARG A 277 23.82 -2.79 16.64
N SER A 278 24.15 -2.73 17.94
CA SER A 278 24.80 -1.54 18.50
C SER A 278 26.23 -1.34 17.99
N GLU A 279 26.86 -2.39 17.50
CA GLU A 279 28.23 -2.36 16.95
C GLU A 279 28.24 -2.05 15.43
N MET A 280 27.08 -2.04 14.77
CA MET A 280 27.00 -1.79 13.32
C MET A 280 27.44 -0.37 12.97
N ILE A 281 28.29 -0.26 11.95
CA ILE A 281 28.75 1.01 11.39
C ILE A 281 27.79 1.46 10.28
N PHE A 282 27.69 2.77 10.04
CA PHE A 282 26.91 3.32 8.94
C PHE A 282 27.54 3.00 7.57
N ASP A 283 26.70 2.60 6.62
CA ASP A 283 27.14 2.42 5.24
C ASP A 283 27.60 3.76 4.64
N LYS A 284 28.72 3.76 3.91
CA LYS A 284 29.25 4.96 3.23
C LYS A 284 28.21 5.66 2.33
N PRO A 285 27.43 4.96 1.49
CA PRO A 285 26.41 5.61 0.66
C PRO A 285 25.30 6.27 1.48
N LEU A 286 24.99 5.72 2.67
CA LEU A 286 24.02 6.33 3.57
C LEU A 286 24.58 7.62 4.16
N LEU A 287 25.84 7.62 4.59
CA LEU A 287 26.53 8.81 5.07
C LEU A 287 26.53 9.92 4.01
N ASP A 288 26.80 9.60 2.74
CA ASP A 288 26.79 10.57 1.64
C ASP A 288 25.40 11.20 1.42
N ARG A 289 24.34 10.38 1.45
CA ARG A 289 22.95 10.89 1.34
C ARG A 289 22.60 11.83 2.49
N ILE A 290 23.06 11.52 3.69
CA ILE A 290 22.84 12.34 4.89
C ILE A 290 23.63 13.64 4.79
N ALA A 291 24.88 13.60 4.33
CA ALA A 291 25.71 14.78 4.09
C ALA A 291 25.04 15.73 3.09
N LYS A 292 24.59 15.21 1.94
CA LYS A 292 23.83 15.97 0.94
C LYS A 292 22.55 16.57 1.54
N ALA A 293 21.81 15.83 2.37
CA ALA A 293 20.62 16.36 3.04
C ALA A 293 20.95 17.49 4.03
N LYS A 294 22.08 17.38 4.75
CA LYS A 294 22.59 18.40 5.67
C LYS A 294 22.97 19.69 4.92
N GLU A 295 23.65 19.56 3.78
CA GLU A 295 23.99 20.69 2.91
C GLU A 295 22.75 21.39 2.37
N ARG A 296 21.79 20.64 1.82
CA ARG A 296 20.49 21.19 1.36
C ARG A 296 19.78 21.97 2.46
N LYS A 297 19.76 21.41 3.67
CA LYS A 297 19.17 22.09 4.84
C LYS A 297 19.90 23.38 5.19
N LYS A 298 21.24 23.39 5.13
CA LYS A 298 22.06 24.59 5.37
C LYS A 298 21.75 25.68 4.34
N LEU A 299 21.70 25.32 3.06
CA LEU A 299 21.34 26.25 1.96
C LEU A 299 19.92 26.80 2.13
N TRP A 300 18.96 25.95 2.49
CA TRP A 300 17.58 26.38 2.76
C TRP A 300 17.49 27.40 3.90
N TRP A 301 18.18 27.15 5.02
CA TRP A 301 18.23 28.12 6.13
C TRP A 301 18.91 29.44 5.74
N LYS A 302 19.96 29.39 4.90
CA LYS A 302 20.62 30.59 4.39
C LYS A 302 19.65 31.43 3.56
N SER A 303 18.93 30.80 2.64
CA SER A 303 17.91 31.47 1.81
C SER A 303 16.79 32.09 2.64
N ILE A 304 16.33 31.41 3.71
CA ILE A 304 15.32 31.99 4.62
C ILE A 304 15.86 33.23 5.33
N LYS A 305 17.11 33.20 5.80
CA LYS A 305 17.73 34.36 6.45
C LYS A 305 17.87 35.54 5.50
N GLU A 306 18.33 35.29 4.27
CA GLU A 306 18.45 36.30 3.22
C GLU A 306 17.09 36.94 2.89
N LYS A 307 16.03 36.14 2.72
CA LYS A 307 14.67 36.64 2.50
C LYS A 307 14.15 37.48 3.67
N LYS A 308 14.42 37.06 4.90
CA LYS A 308 14.02 37.81 6.10
C LYS A 308 14.75 39.16 6.19
N GLN A 309 16.03 39.19 5.82
CA GLN A 309 16.83 40.42 5.79
C GLN A 309 16.38 41.37 4.67
N GLN A 310 16.03 40.84 3.49
CA GLN A 310 15.46 41.65 2.41
C GLN A 310 14.12 42.27 2.83
N HIS A 311 13.26 41.50 3.50
CA HIS A 311 11.98 42.01 3.99
C HIS A 311 12.16 43.08 5.08
N SER A 312 13.12 42.93 6.00
CA SER A 312 13.39 43.97 7.01
C SER A 312 13.91 45.27 6.39
N ASN A 313 14.76 45.18 5.37
CA ASN A 313 15.29 46.35 4.68
C ASN A 313 14.24 47.07 3.81
N GLN A 314 13.20 46.37 3.34
CA GLN A 314 12.08 46.98 2.60
C GLN A 314 11.05 47.67 3.52
N SER A 315 11.04 47.33 4.81
CA SER A 315 10.09 47.89 5.79
C SER A 315 10.66 49.05 6.61
N SER A 316 11.95 49.38 6.43
CA SER A 316 12.62 50.53 7.07
C SER A 316 12.72 51.69 6.09
#